data_AF-A0A929G9G0-F1
#
_entry.id   AF-A0A929G9G0-F1
#
_cell.length_a   1.000
_cell.length_b   1.000
_cell.length_c   1.000
_cell.angle_alpha   90.00
_cell.angle_beta   90.00
_cell.angle_gamma   90.00
#
_symmetry.space_group_name_H-M   'P 1'
#
loop_
_entity.id
_entity.type
_entity.pdbx_description
1 polymer ?
#
loop_
_entity_poly.entity_id
_entity_poly.type
_entity_poly.pdbx_seq_one_letter_code
_entity_poly.pdbx_strand_id
1 'polypeptide(L)'
;MPIRETFWNIPHWAEIAQYLLGLLAILIFSYGVIRRVRRWLKGQPERRIDHIRSRLWSVVVQAVGQARTLQDIYPGIMHLTIFWGMIALFIGTILATVDWDVTHLFFNVQFLTSWVYVLY
;
A
#
# COMPACT_ATOMS: atom_id res chain seq x y z
N MET A 1 1.06 -29.88 -3.00
CA MET A 1 0.63 -28.86 -2.02
C MET A 1 -0.28 -27.89 -2.77
N PRO A 2 -1.39 -27.40 -2.21
CA PRO A 2 -2.25 -26.44 -2.90
C PRO A 2 -1.46 -25.15 -3.14
N ILE A 3 -1.36 -24.74 -4.40
CA ILE A 3 -0.74 -23.50 -4.86
C ILE A 3 -1.78 -22.79 -5.72
N ARG A 4 -1.91 -21.47 -5.56
CA ARG A 4 -2.82 -20.68 -6.39
C ARG A 4 -2.13 -20.36 -7.71
N GLU A 5 -2.72 -20.80 -8.81
CA GLU A 5 -2.29 -20.38 -10.15
C GLU A 5 -2.67 -18.91 -10.37
N THR A 6 -1.68 -18.02 -10.39
CA THR A 6 -1.83 -16.55 -10.49
C THR A 6 -2.29 -16.08 -11.87
N PHE A 7 -1.88 -16.76 -12.94
CA PHE A 7 -2.17 -16.39 -14.33
C PHE A 7 -2.99 -17.46 -15.08
N TRP A 8 -3.82 -18.22 -14.36
CA TRP A 8 -4.70 -19.22 -14.99
C TRP A 8 -5.56 -18.56 -16.08
N ASN A 9 -5.42 -19.02 -17.32
CA ASN A 9 -6.15 -18.55 -18.51
C ASN A 9 -5.84 -17.10 -18.98
N ILE A 10 -4.70 -16.52 -18.60
CA ILE A 10 -4.26 -15.20 -19.09
C ILE A 10 -3.24 -15.38 -20.22
N PRO A 11 -3.46 -14.81 -21.41
CA PRO A 11 -2.50 -14.91 -22.50
C PRO A 11 -1.24 -14.09 -22.18
N HIS A 12 -0.06 -14.58 -22.57
CA HIS A 12 1.24 -13.96 -22.24
C HIS A 12 1.36 -12.48 -22.63
N TRP A 13 0.69 -12.03 -23.69
CA TRP A 13 0.70 -10.61 -24.06
C TRP A 13 0.03 -9.71 -23.01
N ALA A 14 -1.01 -10.22 -22.32
CA ALA A 14 -1.73 -9.48 -21.28
C ALA A 14 -0.91 -9.41 -19.98
N GLU A 15 -0.17 -10.47 -19.67
CA GLU A 15 0.81 -10.49 -18.57
C GLU A 15 1.89 -9.42 -18.78
N ILE A 16 2.52 -9.38 -19.96
CA ILE A 16 3.52 -8.37 -20.31
C ILE A 16 2.91 -6.96 -20.28
N ALA A 17 1.70 -6.79 -20.83
CA ALA A 17 1.01 -5.51 -20.83
C ALA A 17 0.74 -4.99 -19.41
N GLN A 18 0.33 -5.85 -18.48
CA GLN A 18 0.15 -5.51 -17.07
C GLN A 18 1.43 -4.95 -16.46
N TYR A 19 2.57 -5.63 -16.63
CA TYR A 19 3.84 -5.18 -16.06
C TYR A 19 4.31 -3.86 -16.67
N LEU A 20 4.13 -3.65 -17.98
CA LEU A 20 4.45 -2.39 -18.65
C LEU A 20 3.57 -1.24 -18.16
N LEU A 21 2.26 -1.47 -18.02
CA LEU A 21 1.32 -0.48 -17.49
C LEU A 21 1.61 -0.17 -16.02
N GLY A 22 1.95 -1.17 -15.22
CA GLY A 22 2.38 -1.01 -13.83
C GLY A 22 3.62 -0.13 -13.72
N LEU A 23 4.65 -0.40 -14.54
CA LEU A 23 5.85 0.43 -14.61
C LEU A 23 5.52 1.88 -14.99
N LEU A 24 4.67 2.08 -16.00
CA LEU A 24 4.24 3.42 -16.41
C LEU A 24 3.47 4.14 -15.29
N ALA A 25 2.58 3.44 -14.60
CA ALA A 25 1.83 3.99 -13.48
C ALA A 25 2.76 4.44 -12.35
N ILE A 26 3.77 3.64 -12.01
CA ILE A 26 4.81 4.00 -11.03
C ILE A 26 5.54 5.26 -11.48
N LEU A 27 6.00 5.33 -12.74
CA LEU A 27 6.72 6.50 -13.26
C LEU A 27 5.89 7.79 -13.17
N ILE A 28 4.62 7.73 -13.60
CA ILE A 28 3.70 8.88 -13.55
C ILE A 28 3.44 9.30 -12.10
N PHE A 29 3.18 8.33 -11.22
CA PHE A 29 2.95 8.57 -9.80
C PHE A 29 4.18 9.21 -9.14
N SER A 30 5.36 8.64 -9.32
CA SER A 30 6.63 9.16 -8.80
C SER A 30 6.90 10.57 -9.30
N TYR A 31 6.68 10.85 -10.58
CA TYR A 31 6.81 12.19 -11.12
C TYR A 31 5.85 13.20 -10.45
N GLY A 32 4.58 12.81 -10.28
CA GLY A 32 3.57 13.61 -9.58
C GLY A 32 3.96 13.92 -8.13
N VAL A 33 4.44 12.91 -7.40
CA VAL A 33 4.94 13.03 -6.02
C VAL A 33 6.14 13.97 -5.97
N ILE A 34 7.16 13.75 -6.80
CA ILE A 34 8.36 14.59 -6.85
C ILE A 34 7.98 16.05 -7.15
N ARG A 35 7.07 16.29 -8.10
CA ARG A 35 6.60 17.64 -8.43
C ARG A 35 5.92 18.31 -7.24
N ARG A 36 5.11 17.57 -6.47
CA ARG A 36 4.42 18.07 -5.29
C ARG A 36 5.40 18.35 -4.15
N VAL A 37 6.31 17.42 -3.87
CA VAL A 37 7.36 17.59 -2.85
C VAL A 37 8.26 18.78 -3.20
N ARG A 38 8.69 18.93 -4.45
CA ARG A 38 9.47 20.10 -4.91
C ARG A 38 8.73 21.41 -4.70
N ARG A 39 7.38 21.44 -4.81
CA ARG A 39 6.59 22.64 -4.50
C ARG A 39 6.56 22.92 -3.00
N TRP A 40 6.41 21.90 -2.17
CA TRP A 40 6.46 22.05 -0.71
C TRP A 40 7.82 22.56 -0.22
N LEU A 41 8.92 22.06 -0.82
CA LEU A 41 10.28 22.48 -0.51
C LEU A 41 10.61 23.92 -0.96
N LYS A 42 9.81 24.51 -1.86
CA LYS A 42 9.94 25.93 -2.26
C LYS A 42 9.25 26.89 -1.29
N GLY A 43 8.53 26.39 -0.29
CA GLY A 43 7.99 27.21 0.79
C GLY A 43 9.10 27.86 1.63
N GLN A 44 8.75 28.86 2.44
CA GLN A 44 9.72 29.48 3.35
C GLN A 44 10.27 28.46 4.36
N PRO A 45 11.56 28.54 4.73
CA PRO A 45 12.15 27.65 5.71
C PRO A 45 11.56 27.94 7.09
N GLU A 46 10.50 27.21 7.44
CA GLU A 46 9.99 27.21 8.79
C GLU A 46 10.71 26.11 9.58
N ARG A 47 11.37 26.48 10.68
CA ARG A 47 12.01 25.53 11.60
C ARG A 47 10.91 24.67 12.26
N ARG A 48 10.56 23.56 11.61
CA ARG A 48 9.50 22.62 12.03
C ARG A 48 10.06 21.37 12.73
N ILE A 49 11.29 21.46 13.23
CA ILE A 49 12.02 20.37 13.91
C ILE A 49 11.76 20.32 15.42
N ASP A 50 11.02 21.28 15.97
CA ASP A 50 10.63 21.23 17.39
C ASP A 50 9.50 20.22 17.60
N HIS A 51 9.65 19.37 18.63
CA HIS A 51 8.67 18.38 19.07
C HIS A 51 8.31 17.27 18.05
N ILE A 52 9.29 16.73 17.33
CA ILE A 52 9.12 15.63 16.36
C ILE A 52 8.31 14.46 16.93
N ARG A 53 8.58 14.03 18.18
CA ARG A 53 7.84 12.92 18.82
C ARG A 53 6.35 13.23 19.00
N SER A 54 6.01 14.42 19.48
CA SER A 54 4.61 14.83 19.67
C SER A 54 3.87 14.95 18.33
N ARG A 55 4.57 15.41 17.29
CA ARG A 55 4.03 15.47 15.92
C ARG A 55 3.87 14.09 15.29
N LEU A 56 4.82 13.18 15.49
CA LEU A 56 4.71 11.79 15.03
C LEU A 56 3.50 11.12 15.68
N TRP A 57 3.32 11.31 17.00
CA TRP A 57 2.17 10.81 17.73
C TRP A 57 0.86 11.41 17.20
N SER A 58 0.84 12.71 16.95
CA SER A 58 -0.33 13.37 16.35
C SER A 58 -0.65 12.83 14.96
N VAL A 59 0.36 12.52 14.14
CA VAL A 59 0.17 11.88 12.84
C VAL A 59 -0.39 10.48 13.01
N VAL A 60 0.10 9.66 13.95
CA VAL A 60 -0.45 8.33 14.21
C VAL A 60 -1.91 8.41 14.66
N VAL A 61 -2.20 9.26 15.64
CA VAL A 61 -3.56 9.43 16.19
C VAL A 61 -4.54 9.96 15.13
N GLN A 62 -4.11 10.91 14.29
CA GLN A 62 -4.97 11.49 13.27
C GLN A 62 -5.06 10.66 11.99
N ALA A 63 -3.99 9.99 11.57
CA ALA A 63 -3.96 9.20 10.34
C ALA A 63 -4.47 7.78 10.53
N VAL A 64 -4.09 7.10 11.61
CA VAL A 64 -4.52 5.72 11.91
C VAL A 64 -5.81 5.73 12.72
N GLY A 65 -5.87 6.58 13.75
CA GLY A 65 -7.05 6.67 14.60
C GLY A 65 -8.20 7.47 13.99
N GLN A 66 -7.97 8.20 12.89
CA GLN A 66 -8.94 9.12 12.29
C GLN A 66 -9.66 10.00 13.31
N ALA A 67 -8.94 10.42 14.38
CA ALA A 67 -9.55 11.02 15.57
C ALA A 67 -10.35 12.30 15.28
N ARG A 68 -10.03 13.02 14.20
CA ARG A 68 -10.83 14.17 13.73
C ARG A 68 -12.12 13.76 13.03
N THR A 69 -12.10 12.68 12.26
CA THR A 69 -13.26 12.15 11.54
C THR A 69 -14.25 11.47 12.49
N LEU A 70 -13.76 10.95 13.63
CA LEU A 70 -14.60 10.40 14.71
C LEU A 70 -15.37 11.45 15.52
N GLN A 71 -15.18 12.74 15.24
CA GLN A 71 -16.00 13.79 15.86
C GLN A 71 -17.47 13.67 15.46
N ASP A 72 -17.73 13.18 14.24
CA ASP A 72 -19.06 12.78 13.77
C ASP A 72 -19.13 11.25 13.70
N ILE A 73 -19.91 10.63 14.58
CA ILE A 73 -19.93 9.17 14.78
C ILE A 73 -20.26 8.41 13.49
N TYR A 74 -21.24 8.88 12.71
CA TYR A 74 -21.67 8.23 11.48
C TYR A 74 -20.60 8.20 10.38
N PRO A 75 -20.10 9.35 9.88
CA PRO A 75 -19.02 9.36 8.88
C PRO A 75 -17.69 8.83 9.44
N GLY A 76 -17.45 8.98 10.74
CA GLY A 76 -16.28 8.44 11.42
C GLY A 76 -16.18 6.91 11.36
N ILE A 77 -17.26 6.20 11.73
CA ILE A 77 -17.28 4.72 11.68
C ILE A 77 -17.17 4.23 10.24
N MET A 78 -17.87 4.89 9.30
CA MET A 78 -17.81 4.56 7.88
C MET A 78 -16.36 4.66 7.35
N HIS A 79 -15.68 5.77 7.58
CA HIS A 79 -14.30 5.95 7.11
C HIS A 79 -13.31 5.01 7.82
N LEU A 80 -13.50 4.73 9.11
CA LEU A 80 -12.64 3.82 9.84
C LEU A 80 -12.76 2.40 9.28
N THR A 81 -13.98 1.95 8.99
CA THR A 81 -14.24 0.62 8.44
C THR A 81 -13.65 0.47 7.04
N ILE A 82 -13.85 1.46 6.17
CA ILE A 82 -13.28 1.46 4.81
C ILE A 82 -11.75 1.49 4.89
N PHE A 83 -11.18 2.32 5.75
CA PHE A 83 -9.73 2.44 5.90
C PHE A 83 -9.08 1.14 6.35
N TRP A 84 -9.62 0.49 7.40
CA TRP A 84 -9.12 -0.80 7.86
C TRP A 84 -9.36 -1.92 6.86
N GLY A 85 -10.50 -1.90 6.15
CA GLY A 85 -10.75 -2.81 5.04
C GLY A 85 -9.72 -2.68 3.92
N MET A 86 -9.39 -1.44 3.52
CA MET A 86 -8.33 -1.21 2.54
C MET A 86 -6.96 -1.66 3.04
N ILE A 87 -6.63 -1.44 4.32
CA ILE A 87 -5.37 -1.92 4.91
C ILE A 87 -5.28 -3.44 4.84
N ALA A 88 -6.34 -4.15 5.25
CA ALA A 88 -6.37 -5.61 5.22
C ALA A 88 -6.17 -6.16 3.80
N LEU A 89 -6.92 -5.62 2.82
CA LEU A 89 -6.78 -6.00 1.41
C LEU A 89 -5.40 -5.64 0.85
N PHE A 90 -4.84 -4.51 1.26
CA PHE A 90 -3.53 -4.05 0.81
C PHE A 90 -2.38 -4.93 1.34
N ILE A 91 -2.38 -5.26 2.64
CA ILE A 91 -1.42 -6.20 3.23
C ILE A 91 -1.44 -7.51 2.47
N GLY A 92 -2.64 -7.97 2.18
CA GLY A 92 -2.86 -9.16 1.41
C GLY A 92 -2.30 -9.15 -0.01
N THR A 93 -2.53 -8.04 -0.71
CA THR A 93 -1.95 -7.80 -2.04
C THR A 93 -0.42 -7.79 -1.98
N ILE A 94 0.16 -7.16 -0.96
CA ILE A 94 1.62 -7.17 -0.74
C ILE A 94 2.12 -8.60 -0.52
N LEU A 95 1.47 -9.38 0.35
CA LEU A 95 1.89 -10.75 0.64
C LEU A 95 1.84 -11.62 -0.62
N ALA A 96 0.76 -11.52 -1.42
CA ALA A 96 0.64 -12.23 -2.69
C ALA A 96 1.72 -11.81 -3.70
N THR A 97 2.01 -10.51 -3.81
CA THR A 97 3.05 -9.97 -4.70
C THR A 97 4.44 -10.40 -4.24
N VAL A 98 4.74 -10.36 -2.94
CA VAL A 98 6.04 -10.76 -2.40
C VAL A 98 6.25 -12.27 -2.55
N ASP A 99 5.23 -13.08 -2.35
CA ASP A 99 5.33 -14.54 -2.56
C ASP A 99 5.65 -14.87 -4.02
N TRP A 100 4.91 -14.28 -4.97
CA TRP A 100 5.06 -14.55 -6.40
C TRP A 100 6.25 -13.84 -7.05
N ASP A 101 6.31 -12.51 -6.97
CA ASP A 101 7.27 -11.69 -7.74
C ASP A 101 8.64 -11.57 -7.05
N VAL A 102 8.74 -11.86 -5.75
CA VAL A 102 10.02 -11.75 -5.02
C VAL A 102 10.53 -13.13 -4.60
N THR A 103 9.74 -13.87 -3.83
CA THR A 103 10.24 -15.08 -3.17
C THR A 103 10.33 -16.25 -4.15
N HIS A 104 9.30 -16.46 -4.96
CA HIS A 104 9.33 -17.47 -6.00
C HIS A 104 10.33 -17.08 -7.10
N LEU A 105 10.30 -15.83 -7.58
CA LEU A 105 11.12 -15.39 -8.71
C LEU A 105 12.63 -15.35 -8.39
N PHE A 106 13.02 -14.86 -7.20
CA PHE A 106 14.44 -14.68 -6.85
C PHE A 106 15.00 -15.82 -5.98
N PHE A 107 14.20 -16.42 -5.10
CA PHE A 107 14.68 -17.39 -4.11
C PHE A 107 14.12 -18.81 -4.32
N ASN A 108 13.18 -19.00 -5.25
CA ASN A 108 12.49 -20.26 -5.53
C ASN A 108 11.85 -20.90 -4.28
N VAL A 109 11.46 -20.07 -3.31
CA VAL A 109 10.75 -20.46 -2.09
C VAL A 109 9.35 -19.84 -2.14
N GLN A 110 8.33 -20.59 -1.75
CA GLN A 110 6.95 -20.10 -1.65
C GLN A 110 6.47 -20.31 -0.22
N PHE A 111 5.96 -19.25 0.40
CA PHE A 111 5.45 -19.27 1.77
C PHE A 111 3.91 -19.38 1.81
N LEU A 112 3.20 -19.12 0.70
CA LEU A 112 1.74 -19.26 0.58
C LEU A 112 1.28 -20.66 0.09
N THR A 113 1.87 -21.75 0.60
CA THR A 113 1.62 -23.12 0.12
C THR A 113 0.80 -23.99 1.08
N SER A 114 0.37 -23.48 2.23
CA SER A 114 -0.25 -24.28 3.30
C SER A 114 -1.33 -23.51 4.09
N TRP A 115 -1.28 -23.47 5.42
CA TRP A 115 -2.32 -22.88 6.27
C TRP A 115 -2.44 -21.35 6.12
N VAL A 116 -1.34 -20.67 5.79
CA VAL A 116 -1.30 -19.22 5.54
C VAL A 116 -2.19 -18.84 4.35
N TYR A 117 -2.27 -19.70 3.33
CA TYR A 117 -3.15 -19.50 2.17
C TYR A 117 -4.63 -19.61 2.51
N VAL A 118 -5.00 -20.37 3.55
CA VAL A 118 -6.41 -20.56 3.94
C VAL A 118 -6.90 -19.46 4.88
N LEU A 119 -5.99 -18.85 5.63
CA LEU A 119 -6.30 -17.77 6.58
C LEU A 119 -6.38 -16.38 5.96
N TYR A 120 -5.78 -16.21 4.79
CA TYR A 120 -5.71 -14.94 4.08
C TYR A 120 -6.61 -14.98 2.84
#